data_AF-A0A484KLJ0-F1
#
_entry.id   AF-A0A484KLJ0-F1
#
_cell.length_a   1.000
_cell.length_b   1.000
_cell.length_c   1.000
_cell.angle_alpha   90.00
_cell.angle_beta   90.00
_cell.angle_gamma   90.00
#
_symmetry.space_group_name_H-M   'P 1'
#
loop_
_entity.id
_entity.type
_entity.pdbx_description
1 polymer ?
#
loop_
_entity_poly.entity_id
_entity_poly.type
_entity_poly.pdbx_seq_one_letter_code
_entity_poly.pdbx_strand_id
1 'polypeptide(L)'
;MFSIFIQVQCMLLKLRIYLVPLSLLDLYVEKMRYAAVSCMSRSYRPTVPVSYIALVLGFTSVGPTTEGSDEDTYGMEECVEWLKAHGACLTSEDSGEIHFDTKASISSLFIPEPEDAVAHGDASLAVSDFMTRNLGELKFSNA
;
A
#
# COMPACT_ATOMS: atom_id res chain seq x y z
N MET A 1 -18.63 12.77 -1.88
CA MET A 1 -18.22 11.92 -0.72
C MET A 1 -18.86 10.53 -0.78
N PHE A 2 -20.19 10.40 -0.93
CA PHE A 2 -20.87 9.11 -1.07
C PHE A 2 -20.38 8.20 -2.20
N SER A 3 -19.92 8.76 -3.32
CA SER A 3 -19.44 7.96 -4.47
C SER A 3 -18.13 7.20 -4.22
N ILE A 4 -17.27 7.70 -3.33
CA ILE A 4 -15.99 7.04 -2.97
C ILE A 4 -16.26 5.89 -2.00
N PHE A 5 -17.15 6.10 -1.02
CA PHE A 5 -17.63 5.05 -0.15
C PHE A 5 -18.26 3.91 -0.95
N ILE A 6 -19.19 4.21 -1.85
CA ILE A 6 -19.84 3.19 -2.67
C ILE A 6 -18.82 2.49 -3.59
N GLN A 7 -17.83 3.19 -4.16
CA GLN A 7 -16.81 2.53 -4.98
C GLN A 7 -15.89 1.60 -4.19
N VAL A 8 -15.38 2.04 -3.03
CA VAL A 8 -14.48 1.23 -2.18
C VAL A 8 -15.25 0.05 -1.59
N GLN A 9 -16.47 0.26 -1.08
CA GLN A 9 -17.32 -0.82 -0.58
C GLN A 9 -17.71 -1.78 -1.71
N CYS A 10 -18.10 -1.31 -2.90
CA CYS A 10 -18.42 -2.19 -4.02
C CYS A 10 -17.19 -2.94 -4.56
N MET A 11 -15.97 -2.38 -4.45
CA MET A 11 -14.75 -3.08 -4.84
C MET A 11 -14.36 -4.15 -3.82
N LEU A 12 -14.45 -3.86 -2.52
CA LEU A 12 -14.22 -4.84 -1.46
C LEU A 12 -15.28 -5.96 -1.44
N LEU A 13 -16.56 -5.64 -1.72
CA LEU A 13 -17.63 -6.64 -1.85
C LEU A 13 -17.47 -7.53 -3.09
N LYS A 14 -17.02 -6.97 -4.22
CA LYS A 14 -16.71 -7.75 -5.43
C LYS A 14 -15.55 -8.71 -5.17
N LEU A 15 -14.50 -8.25 -4.48
CA LEU A 15 -13.33 -9.06 -4.18
C LEU A 15 -13.64 -10.26 -3.28
N ARG A 16 -14.60 -10.13 -2.36
CA ARG A 16 -15.06 -11.23 -1.47
C ARG A 16 -15.92 -12.30 -2.16
N ILE A 17 -16.48 -12.00 -3.34
CA ILE A 17 -17.43 -12.89 -4.06
C ILE A 17 -16.75 -13.63 -5.24
N TYR A 18 -15.69 -13.09 -5.83
CA TYR A 18 -15.02 -13.72 -6.97
C TYR A 18 -13.89 -14.65 -6.50
N LEU A 19 -14.01 -15.91 -6.92
CA LEU A 19 -13.18 -17.09 -6.68
C LEU A 19 -11.73 -16.90 -7.21
N VAL A 20 -10.97 -16.02 -6.57
CA VAL A 20 -9.55 -15.76 -6.83
C VAL A 20 -8.75 -16.43 -5.70
N PRO A 21 -7.60 -17.08 -5.98
CA PRO A 21 -6.76 -17.66 -4.93
C PRO A 21 -6.39 -16.61 -3.87
N LEU A 22 -6.51 -16.97 -2.59
CA LEU A 22 -6.28 -16.10 -1.41
C LEU A 22 -4.98 -15.26 -1.53
N SER A 23 -3.90 -15.86 -2.05
CA SER A 23 -2.62 -15.16 -2.22
C SER A 23 -2.64 -14.00 -3.22
N LEU A 24 -3.50 -14.04 -4.24
CA LEU A 24 -3.65 -12.96 -5.23
C LEU A 24 -4.64 -11.90 -4.72
N LEU A 25 -5.59 -12.32 -3.86
CA LEU A 25 -6.50 -11.41 -3.17
C LEU A 25 -5.73 -10.48 -2.23
N ASP A 26 -4.78 -10.98 -1.45
CA ASP A 26 -4.03 -10.17 -0.48
C ASP A 26 -3.25 -9.04 -1.16
N LEU A 27 -2.58 -9.32 -2.29
CA LEU A 27 -1.89 -8.30 -3.10
C LEU A 27 -2.86 -7.26 -3.70
N TYR A 28 -4.09 -7.65 -3.99
CA TYR A 28 -5.11 -6.75 -4.52
C TYR A 28 -5.75 -5.90 -3.42
N VAL A 29 -6.00 -6.48 -2.24
CA VAL A 29 -6.45 -5.76 -1.04
C VAL A 29 -5.47 -4.64 -0.73
N GLU A 30 -4.17 -4.93 -0.76
CA GLU A 30 -3.11 -3.95 -0.53
C GLU A 30 -3.20 -2.75 -1.47
N LYS A 31 -3.27 -3.00 -2.77
CA LYS A 31 -3.40 -1.95 -3.79
C LYS A 31 -4.69 -1.13 -3.63
N MET A 32 -5.76 -1.78 -3.20
CA MET A 32 -7.04 -1.10 -2.95
C MET A 32 -7.00 -0.21 -1.72
N ARG A 33 -6.40 -0.68 -0.63
CA ARG A 33 -6.22 0.13 0.57
C ARG A 33 -5.36 1.36 0.28
N TYR A 34 -4.28 1.18 -0.46
CA TYR A 34 -3.43 2.29 -0.90
C TYR A 34 -4.16 3.30 -1.78
N ALA A 35 -4.93 2.83 -2.76
CA ALA A 35 -5.71 3.72 -3.63
C ALA A 35 -6.74 4.53 -2.83
N ALA A 36 -7.39 3.92 -1.84
CA ALA A 36 -8.33 4.58 -0.95
C ALA A 36 -7.64 5.66 -0.11
N VAL A 37 -6.52 5.34 0.56
CA VAL A 37 -5.75 6.30 1.38
C VAL A 37 -5.18 7.45 0.53
N SER A 38 -4.67 7.15 -0.66
CA SER A 38 -4.19 8.15 -1.62
C SER A 38 -5.30 9.10 -2.10
N CYS A 39 -6.53 8.60 -2.21
CA CYS A 39 -7.69 9.42 -2.52
C CYS A 39 -8.09 10.28 -1.31
N MET A 40 -8.11 9.70 -0.11
CA MET A 40 -8.43 10.40 1.14
C MET A 40 -7.48 11.56 1.39
N SER A 41 -6.17 11.36 1.22
CA SER A 41 -5.14 12.40 1.42
C SER A 41 -5.34 13.64 0.55
N ARG A 42 -5.99 13.50 -0.62
CA ARG A 42 -6.25 14.59 -1.56
C ARG A 42 -7.62 15.24 -1.43
N SER A 43 -8.59 14.56 -0.82
CA SER A 43 -10.01 14.95 -0.87
C SER A 43 -10.64 15.25 0.49
N TYR A 44 -9.99 14.90 1.59
CA TYR A 44 -10.51 15.09 2.96
C TYR A 44 -9.95 16.36 3.62
N ARG A 45 -10.55 16.73 4.76
CA ARG A 45 -10.05 17.74 5.71
C ARG A 45 -8.61 17.41 6.16
N PRO A 46 -7.84 18.37 6.73
CA PRO A 46 -6.42 18.17 7.03
C PRO A 46 -6.11 16.97 7.93
N THR A 47 -7.08 16.51 8.73
CA THR A 47 -6.96 15.31 9.57
C THR A 47 -8.21 14.44 9.49
N VAL A 48 -8.03 13.12 9.62
CA VAL A 48 -9.10 12.11 9.65
C VAL A 48 -8.79 11.10 10.76
N PRO A 49 -9.75 10.72 11.63
CA PRO A 49 -9.51 9.72 12.67
C PRO A 49 -9.12 8.35 12.10
N VAL A 50 -8.12 7.68 12.70
CA VAL A 50 -7.69 6.35 12.24
C VAL A 50 -8.77 5.29 12.48
N SER A 51 -9.60 5.45 13.51
CA SER A 51 -10.77 4.60 13.78
C SER A 51 -11.71 4.51 12.56
N TYR A 52 -11.95 5.65 11.90
CA TYR A 52 -12.75 5.71 10.68
C TYR A 52 -12.01 5.09 9.48
N ILE A 53 -10.71 5.33 9.35
CA ILE A 53 -9.92 4.76 8.25
C ILE A 53 -9.87 3.23 8.36
N ALA A 54 -9.69 2.68 9.56
CA ALA A 54 -9.69 1.25 9.82
C ALA A 54 -10.99 0.59 9.34
N LEU A 55 -12.14 1.23 9.60
CA LEU A 55 -13.44 0.76 9.13
C LEU A 55 -13.55 0.79 7.60
N VAL A 56 -13.09 1.86 6.95
CA VAL A 56 -13.18 2.01 5.48
C VAL A 56 -12.24 1.06 4.74
N LEU A 57 -11.04 0.84 5.27
CA LEU A 57 -10.05 -0.07 4.71
C LEU A 57 -10.30 -1.54 5.06
N GLY A 58 -11.31 -1.80 5.90
CA GLY A 58 -11.74 -3.14 6.29
C GLY A 58 -10.79 -3.84 7.26
N PHE A 59 -10.09 -3.09 8.11
CA PHE A 59 -9.35 -3.63 9.25
C PHE A 59 -10.27 -3.93 10.43
N THR A 60 -11.39 -3.21 10.54
CA THR A 60 -12.40 -3.42 11.58
C THR A 60 -13.75 -3.78 10.94
N SER A 61 -14.54 -4.61 11.62
CA SER A 61 -15.81 -5.13 11.11
C SER A 61 -16.99 -4.35 11.67
N VAL A 62 -17.92 -3.91 10.80
CA VAL A 62 -19.23 -3.38 11.23
C VAL A 62 -20.18 -4.56 11.46
N GLY A 63 -19.91 -5.36 12.50
CA GLY A 63 -20.77 -6.46 12.94
C GLY A 63 -21.62 -6.07 14.17
N PRO A 64 -22.81 -6.65 14.37
CA PRO A 64 -23.58 -6.45 15.59
C PRO A 64 -23.00 -7.35 16.68
N THR A 65 -21.92 -6.94 17.33
CA THR A 65 -21.34 -7.72 18.42
C THR A 65 -20.93 -6.79 19.56
N THR A 66 -21.71 -6.88 20.63
CA THR A 66 -21.26 -6.92 22.02
C THR A 66 -20.04 -6.07 22.35
N GLU A 67 -20.31 -4.89 22.92
CA GLU A 67 -19.51 -4.22 23.95
C GLU A 67 -17.97 -4.48 23.91
N GLY A 68 -17.23 -3.75 23.08
CA GLY A 68 -15.77 -3.58 23.25
C GLY A 68 -14.92 -4.85 23.17
N SER A 69 -14.98 -5.55 22.03
CA SER A 69 -14.14 -6.72 21.73
C SER A 69 -12.68 -6.31 21.45
N ASP A 70 -11.71 -7.06 21.96
CA ASP A 70 -10.26 -6.93 21.70
C ASP A 70 -9.92 -6.94 20.19
N GLU A 71 -10.82 -7.48 19.36
CA GLU A 71 -10.69 -7.58 17.90
C GLU A 71 -10.75 -6.20 17.21
N ASP A 72 -11.54 -5.25 17.74
CA ASP A 72 -11.62 -3.89 17.20
C ASP A 72 -10.36 -3.09 17.49
N THR A 73 -9.77 -3.30 18.68
CA THR A 73 -8.48 -2.69 19.05
C THR A 73 -7.33 -3.26 18.23
N TYR A 74 -7.33 -4.57 17.97
CA TYR A 74 -6.32 -5.22 17.13
C TYR A 74 -6.38 -4.73 15.68
N GLY A 75 -7.57 -4.64 15.08
CA GLY A 75 -7.73 -4.10 13.73
C GLY A 75 -7.29 -2.63 13.61
N MET A 76 -7.48 -1.83 14.66
CA MET A 76 -7.01 -0.45 14.68
C MET A 76 -5.47 -0.36 14.74
N GLU A 77 -4.82 -1.21 15.53
CA GLU A 77 -3.36 -1.30 15.59
C GLU A 77 -2.77 -1.73 14.25
N GLU A 78 -3.33 -2.77 13.62
CA GLU A 78 -2.94 -3.22 12.28
C GLU A 78 -3.07 -2.09 11.25
N CYS A 79 -4.15 -1.31 11.30
CA CYS A 79 -4.35 -0.17 10.42
C CYS A 79 -3.26 0.91 10.62
N VAL A 80 -2.87 1.18 11.88
CA VAL A 80 -1.81 2.14 12.21
C VAL A 80 -0.47 1.68 11.64
N GLU A 81 -0.11 0.42 11.84
CA GLU A 81 1.13 -0.16 11.31
C GLU A 81 1.16 -0.11 9.79
N TRP A 82 0.06 -0.51 9.16
CA TRP A 82 -0.10 -0.47 7.72
C TRP A 82 0.07 0.95 7.16
N LEU A 83 -0.58 1.95 7.77
CA LEU A 83 -0.45 3.35 7.37
C LEU A 83 1.01 3.84 7.49
N LYS A 84 1.69 3.53 8.60
CA LYS A 84 3.10 3.89 8.81
C LYS A 84 4.01 3.25 7.76
N ALA A 85 3.81 1.96 7.45
CA ALA A 85 4.58 1.26 6.44
C ALA A 85 4.45 1.92 5.05
N HIS A 86 3.29 2.49 4.75
CA HIS A 86 3.02 3.22 3.50
C HIS A 86 3.47 4.69 3.52
N GLY A 87 4.15 5.14 4.57
CA GLY A 87 4.63 6.53 4.67
C GLY A 87 3.55 7.55 5.06
N ALA A 88 2.44 7.11 5.65
CA ALA A 88 1.45 8.03 6.20
C ALA A 88 2.01 8.82 7.40
N CYS A 89 1.67 10.09 7.46
CA CYS A 89 1.90 10.93 8.63
C CYS A 89 0.71 10.81 9.60
N LEU A 90 0.99 10.33 10.80
CA LEU A 90 0.00 10.20 11.88
C LEU A 90 0.29 11.21 12.99
N THR A 91 -0.75 11.84 13.51
CA THR A 91 -0.70 12.77 14.64
C THR A 91 -1.52 12.21 15.80
N SER A 92 -1.02 12.33 17.02
CA SER A 92 -1.81 12.07 18.23
C SER A 92 -2.28 13.41 18.76
N GLU A 93 -3.58 13.56 18.98
CA GLU A 93 -4.11 14.70 19.72
C GLU A 93 -3.97 14.44 21.24
N ASP A 94 -4.11 15.48 22.05
CA ASP A 94 -4.01 15.40 23.53
C ASP A 94 -5.05 14.44 24.16
N SER A 95 -6.08 14.07 23.40
CA SER A 95 -7.09 13.06 23.74
C SER A 95 -6.59 11.61 23.65
N GLY A 96 -5.42 11.37 23.05
CA GLY A 96 -4.90 10.04 22.75
C GLY A 96 -5.46 9.42 21.45
N GLU A 97 -6.34 10.13 20.73
CA GLU A 97 -6.87 9.65 19.45
C GLU A 97 -5.88 9.90 18.31
N ILE A 98 -5.55 8.83 17.59
CA ILE A 98 -4.63 8.87 16.45
C ILE A 98 -5.39 9.34 15.21
N HIS A 99 -4.83 10.35 14.56
CA HIS A 99 -5.34 10.95 13.35
C HIS A 99 -4.36 10.77 12.20
N PHE A 100 -4.89 10.54 11.01
CA PHE A 100 -4.17 10.59 9.74
C PHE A 100 -4.11 12.03 9.25
N ASP A 101 -2.92 12.61 9.15
CA ASP A 101 -2.70 13.94 8.56
C ASP A 101 -2.71 13.81 7.04
N THR A 102 -3.82 14.21 6.43
CA THR A 102 -4.02 14.07 4.98
C THR A 102 -3.02 14.91 4.22
N LYS A 103 -2.73 16.14 4.68
CA LYS A 103 -1.88 17.11 4.00
C LYS A 103 -0.41 16.69 4.03
N ALA A 104 0.09 16.30 5.20
CA ALA A 104 1.47 15.85 5.38
C ALA A 104 1.74 14.53 4.65
N SER A 105 0.72 13.67 4.52
CA SER A 105 0.86 12.36 3.86
C SER A 105 0.90 12.42 2.33
N ILE A 106 0.43 13.49 1.67
CA ILE A 106 0.33 13.55 0.19
C ILE A 106 1.67 13.26 -0.49
N SER A 107 2.77 13.79 0.04
CA SER A 107 4.10 13.69 -0.56
C SER A 107 4.90 12.46 -0.12
N SER A 108 4.48 11.79 0.95
CA SER A 108 5.22 10.69 1.57
C SER A 108 4.56 9.32 1.38
N LEU A 109 3.33 9.26 0.86
CA LEU A 109 2.67 7.99 0.58
C LEU A 109 3.35 7.21 -0.56
N PHE A 110 3.61 5.92 -0.33
CA PHE A 110 4.13 4.98 -1.31
C PHE A 110 3.60 3.56 -1.05
N ILE A 111 3.72 2.67 -2.05
CA ILE A 111 3.51 1.23 -1.86
C ILE A 111 4.88 0.61 -1.58
N PRO A 112 5.10 -0.02 -0.41
CA PRO A 112 6.34 -0.74 -0.12
C PRO A 112 6.67 -1.79 -1.17
N GLU A 113 7.97 -2.04 -1.39
CA GLU A 113 8.38 -3.14 -2.27
C GLU A 113 7.96 -4.48 -1.67
N PRO A 114 7.46 -5.43 -2.48
CA PRO A 114 7.09 -6.73 -1.99
C PRO A 114 8.34 -7.46 -1.48
N GLU A 115 8.26 -8.01 -0.29
CA GLU A 115 9.34 -8.76 0.37
C GLU A 115 9.84 -9.97 -0.44
N ASP A 116 8.99 -10.53 -1.30
CA ASP A 116 9.30 -11.60 -2.26
C ASP A 116 9.78 -11.09 -3.63
N ALA A 117 10.16 -9.81 -3.75
CA ALA A 117 10.81 -9.30 -4.95
C ALA A 117 12.16 -10.00 -5.13
N VAL A 118 12.16 -11.13 -5.83
CA VAL A 118 13.40 -11.76 -6.29
C VAL A 118 14.07 -10.74 -7.20
N ALA A 119 15.22 -10.22 -6.76
CA ALA A 119 16.06 -9.38 -7.59
C ALA A 119 16.41 -10.17 -8.85
N HIS A 120 15.70 -9.92 -9.95
CA HIS A 120 16.10 -10.36 -11.28
C HIS A 120 17.33 -9.53 -11.65
N GLY A 121 18.47 -9.90 -11.05
CA GLY A 121 19.77 -9.35 -11.37
C GLY A 121 20.11 -9.74 -12.80
N ASP A 122 19.62 -8.98 -13.76
CA ASP A 122 20.07 -9.06 -15.16
C ASP A 122 21.38 -8.28 -15.35
N ALA A 123 22.34 -8.55 -14.46
CA ALA A 123 23.68 -7.99 -14.55
C ALA A 123 24.47 -8.52 -15.77
N SER A 124 23.85 -9.33 -16.63
CA SER A 124 24.47 -9.94 -17.82
C SER A 124 24.07 -9.26 -19.13
N LEU A 125 23.13 -8.29 -19.14
CA LEU A 125 22.72 -7.55 -20.35
C LEU A 125 23.25 -6.10 -20.41
N ALA A 126 24.41 -5.82 -19.81
CA ALA A 126 25.11 -4.58 -20.11
C ALA A 126 25.62 -4.62 -21.56
N VAL A 127 24.93 -3.92 -22.48
CA VAL A 127 25.31 -3.78 -23.91
C VAL A 127 26.78 -3.36 -24.10
N SER A 128 27.35 -2.66 -23.12
CA SER A 128 28.77 -2.30 -23.10
C SER A 128 29.70 -3.51 -23.15
N ASP A 129 29.35 -4.61 -22.50
CA ASP A 129 30.18 -5.81 -22.45
C ASP A 129 30.12 -6.60 -23.78
N PHE A 130 29.01 -6.51 -24.50
CA PHE A 130 28.83 -7.12 -25.82
C PHE A 130 29.71 -6.44 -26.89
N MET A 131 29.93 -5.13 -26.79
CA MET A 131 30.70 -4.36 -27.77
C MET A 131 32.22 -4.55 -27.57
N THR A 132 32.68 -4.71 -26.33
CA THR A 132 34.11 -4.89 -26.02
C THR A 132 34.62 -6.28 -26.40
N ARG A 133 33.77 -7.32 -26.33
CA ARG A 133 34.17 -8.70 -26.65
C ARG A 133 34.43 -8.96 -28.13
N ASN A 134 33.76 -8.23 -29.03
CA ASN A 134 33.93 -8.39 -30.48
C ASN A 134 34.99 -7.45 -31.10
N LEU A 135 35.41 -6.40 -30.38
CA LEU A 135 36.37 -5.42 -30.90
C LEU A 135 37.83 -5.70 -30.46
N GLY A 136 38.03 -6.63 -29.52
CA GLY A 136 39.36 -6.96 -28.97
C GLY A 136 40.19 -7.97 -29.75
N GLU A 137 39.63 -8.68 -30.75
CA GLU A 137 40.27 -9.86 -31.36
C GLU A 137 40.76 -9.72 -32.82
N LEU A 138 40.89 -8.52 -33.39
CA LEU A 138 41.62 -8.37 -34.67
C LEU A 138 42.65 -7.25 -34.57
N LYS A 139 43.72 -7.54 -33.83
CA LYS A 139 45.02 -6.89 -34.00
C LYS A 139 45.46 -7.10 -35.46
N PHE A 140 45.46 -6.02 -36.25
CA PHE A 140 46.25 -5.96 -37.48
C PHE A 140 47.72 -6.20 -37.11
N SER A 141 48.22 -7.37 -37.48
CA SER A 141 49.65 -7.68 -37.48
C SER A 141 50.30 -6.83 -38.58
N ASN A 142 50.86 -5.69 -38.23
CA ASN A 142 51.82 -4.97 -39.06
C ASN A 142 53.20 -5.58 -38.84
N ALA A 143 53.67 -6.36 -39.80
CA ALA A 143 55.07 -6.59 -40.13
C ALA A 143 55.20 -6.61 -41.66
#